data_AF-A0A9Q9BBR1-F1
#
_entry.id   AF-A0A9Q9BBR1-F1
#
_cell.length_a   1.000
_cell.length_b   1.000
_cell.length_c   1.000
_cell.angle_alpha   90.00
_cell.angle_beta   90.00
_cell.angle_gamma   90.00
#
_symmetry.space_group_name_H-M   'P 1'
#
loop_
_entity.id
_entity.type
_entity.pdbx_description
1 polymer ?
#
loop_
_entity_poly.entity_id
_entity_poly.type
_entity_poly.pdbx_seq_one_letter_code
_entity_poly.pdbx_strand_id
1 'polypeptide(L)'
;MKKKIFITSIIAIISISFSCSDNLNSILAKRNKEIPPASINIDSDTGLISIVKGKTHKINAYILPANASDKKLYFASDNEPAASIDKDGLITAHKPGRANITVSTGNNIKKRSYG
;
A
#
# COMPACT_ATOMS: atom_id res chain seq x y z
N MET A 1 45.65 -17.98 57.02
CA MET A 1 46.49 -17.34 55.97
C MET A 1 45.99 -17.78 54.59
N LYS A 2 45.58 -16.82 53.75
CA LYS A 2 45.60 -16.75 52.25
C LYS A 2 45.50 -18.09 51.48
N LYS A 3 44.57 -18.31 50.54
CA LYS A 3 44.48 -17.72 49.18
C LYS A 3 43.13 -18.12 48.52
N LYS A 4 42.27 -17.17 48.12
CA LYS A 4 42.04 -16.68 46.73
C LYS A 4 41.69 -17.81 45.73
N ILE A 5 40.41 -18.03 45.41
CA ILE A 5 39.69 -17.57 44.19
C ILE A 5 40.32 -18.10 42.88
N PHE A 6 39.58 -18.91 42.13
CA PHE A 6 39.15 -18.64 40.73
C PHE A 6 38.42 -19.86 40.16
N ILE A 7 37.09 -19.75 40.10
CA ILE A 7 36.20 -20.58 39.29
C ILE A 7 36.41 -20.14 37.83
N THR A 8 36.15 -21.03 36.88
CA THR A 8 36.08 -20.83 35.40
C THR A 8 37.39 -20.98 34.61
N SER A 9 37.96 -22.19 34.60
CA SER A 9 38.72 -22.69 33.45
C SER A 9 37.95 -23.87 32.84
N ILE A 10 36.87 -23.56 32.11
CA ILE A 10 36.24 -24.47 31.15
C ILE A 10 36.16 -23.67 29.84
N ILE A 11 37.33 -23.40 29.28
CA ILE A 11 37.46 -22.98 27.88
C ILE A 11 38.07 -24.17 27.18
N ALA A 12 37.22 -24.99 26.58
CA ALA A 12 37.41 -25.63 25.28
C ALA A 12 36.37 -26.74 25.15
N ILE A 13 35.74 -26.81 23.99
CA ILE A 13 34.83 -27.90 23.58
C ILE A 13 33.41 -27.76 24.14
N ILE A 14 32.69 -26.74 23.70
CA ILE A 14 31.44 -26.89 22.93
C ILE A 14 31.33 -25.60 22.12
N SER A 15 32.25 -25.49 21.15
CA SER A 15 31.98 -24.83 19.88
C SER A 15 31.10 -25.75 19.02
N ILE A 16 30.04 -26.33 19.61
CA ILE A 16 28.84 -26.62 18.83
C ILE A 16 28.24 -25.25 18.71
N SER A 17 28.52 -24.63 17.57
CA SER A 17 27.69 -23.61 16.98
C SER A 17 26.39 -23.44 17.75
N PHE A 18 26.30 -22.39 18.57
CA PHE A 18 25.11 -21.56 18.51
C PHE A 18 25.05 -21.11 17.05
N SER A 19 24.61 -22.03 16.19
CA SER A 19 24.21 -21.72 14.83
C SER A 19 23.08 -20.76 15.09
N CYS A 20 23.39 -19.54 14.71
CA CYS A 20 22.76 -18.29 15.08
C CYS A 20 21.30 -18.49 15.49
N SER A 21 20.90 -17.95 16.64
CA SER A 21 19.51 -17.51 16.75
C SER A 21 19.37 -16.30 15.83
N ASP A 22 19.44 -16.56 14.52
CA ASP A 22 19.11 -15.63 13.46
C ASP A 22 17.62 -15.38 13.62
N ASN A 23 17.36 -14.39 14.46
CA ASN A 23 16.21 -13.52 14.49
C ASN A 23 14.98 -14.11 13.79
N LEU A 24 14.04 -14.62 14.58
CA LEU A 24 12.72 -15.07 14.13
C LEU A 24 12.01 -14.01 13.25
N ASN A 25 12.36 -12.72 13.37
CA ASN A 25 11.82 -11.65 12.51
C ASN A 25 12.33 -11.72 11.07
N SER A 26 13.50 -12.33 10.80
CA SER A 26 14.02 -12.50 9.43
C SER A 26 13.31 -13.62 8.66
N ILE A 27 12.79 -14.62 9.37
CA ILE A 27 12.00 -15.73 8.81
C ILE A 27 10.54 -15.31 8.62
N LEU A 28 10.02 -14.45 9.50
CA LEU A 28 8.72 -13.76 9.32
C LEU A 28 8.78 -12.79 8.13
N ALA A 29 9.88 -12.05 7.95
CA ALA A 29 10.09 -11.16 6.80
C ALA A 29 10.22 -11.92 5.47
N LYS A 30 10.82 -13.13 5.47
CA LYS A 30 11.01 -13.92 4.24
C LYS A 30 9.79 -14.76 3.85
N ARG A 31 8.86 -15.03 4.77
CA ARG A 31 7.60 -15.76 4.50
C ARG A 31 6.42 -14.85 4.20
N ASN A 32 6.47 -13.56 4.55
CA ASN A 32 5.51 -12.59 4.05
C ASN A 32 5.92 -12.19 2.62
N LYS A 33 5.63 -13.06 1.65
CA LYS A 33 5.64 -12.67 0.24
C LYS A 33 4.53 -11.65 0.08
N GLU A 34 4.86 -10.38 0.23
CA GLU A 34 3.92 -9.29 -0.06
C GLU A 34 3.37 -9.51 -1.45
N ILE A 35 2.04 -9.57 -1.56
CA ILE A 35 1.38 -9.69 -2.85
C ILE A 35 1.23 -8.25 -3.33
N PRO A 36 2.03 -7.81 -4.31
CA PRO A 36 1.89 -6.45 -4.80
C PRO A 36 0.51 -6.33 -5.46
N PRO A 37 -0.13 -5.15 -5.37
CA PRO A 37 -1.27 -4.87 -6.23
C PRO A 37 -0.83 -5.03 -7.68
N ALA A 38 -1.63 -5.72 -8.49
CA ALA A 38 -1.33 -6.05 -9.89
C ALA A 38 -2.17 -5.23 -10.88
N SER A 39 -3.39 -4.87 -10.48
CA SER A 39 -4.28 -4.04 -11.28
C SER A 39 -5.30 -3.29 -10.41
N ILE A 40 -5.82 -2.18 -10.94
CA ILE A 40 -6.93 -1.44 -10.35
C ILE A 40 -8.15 -1.71 -11.21
N ASN A 41 -9.27 -2.10 -10.59
CA ASN A 41 -10.55 -2.10 -11.25
C ASN A 41 -11.42 -0.94 -10.72
N ILE A 42 -12.24 -0.38 -11.60
CA ILE A 42 -13.17 0.70 -11.28
C ILE A 42 -14.52 0.22 -11.82
N ASP A 43 -15.54 0.12 -10.97
CA ASP A 43 -16.86 -0.40 -11.37
C ASP A 43 -17.55 0.54 -12.36
N SER A 44 -17.34 1.84 -12.20
CA SER A 44 -17.71 2.85 -13.19
C SER A 44 -16.65 2.79 -14.28
N ASP A 45 -16.99 2.11 -15.37
CA ASP A 45 -16.15 1.98 -16.56
C ASP A 45 -15.54 3.34 -16.93
N THR A 46 -14.32 3.31 -17.44
CA THR A 46 -13.42 4.46 -17.66
C THR A 46 -13.96 5.56 -18.61
N GLY A 47 -15.23 5.53 -19.01
CA GLY A 47 -15.87 6.47 -19.93
C GLY A 47 -16.16 7.85 -19.34
N LEU A 48 -16.60 8.75 -20.21
CA LEU A 48 -16.96 10.13 -19.89
C LEU A 48 -18.15 10.19 -18.92
N ILE A 49 -17.93 10.74 -17.73
CA ILE A 49 -18.97 10.93 -16.71
C ILE A 49 -19.39 12.41 -16.70
N SER A 50 -20.62 12.69 -17.10
CA SER A 50 -21.19 14.05 -17.02
C SER A 50 -21.91 14.25 -15.69
N ILE A 51 -21.37 15.11 -14.83
CA ILE A 51 -21.93 15.43 -13.51
C ILE A 51 -22.45 16.87 -13.54
N VAL A 52 -23.69 17.08 -13.12
CA VAL A 52 -24.26 18.43 -12.98
C VAL A 52 -23.53 19.18 -11.87
N LYS A 53 -23.27 20.47 -12.08
CA LYS A 53 -22.66 21.34 -11.06
C LYS A 53 -23.36 21.20 -9.70
N GLY A 54 -22.57 21.05 -8.64
CA GLY A 54 -23.03 20.88 -7.27
C GLY A 54 -23.51 19.47 -6.93
N LYS A 55 -23.48 18.54 -7.89
CA LYS A 55 -23.72 17.11 -7.65
C LYS A 55 -22.41 16.37 -7.46
N THR A 56 -22.55 15.18 -6.88
CA THR A 56 -21.47 14.26 -6.62
C THR A 56 -21.67 12.96 -7.37
N HIS A 57 -20.58 12.26 -7.63
CA HIS A 57 -20.58 10.93 -8.22
C HIS A 57 -19.54 10.07 -7.50
N LYS A 58 -19.96 8.89 -7.04
CA LYS A 58 -19.04 7.98 -6.35
C LYS A 58 -18.47 6.97 -7.33
N ILE A 59 -17.14 6.87 -7.35
CA ILE A 59 -16.44 5.79 -8.05
C ILE A 59 -16.05 4.72 -7.03
N ASN A 60 -16.36 3.47 -7.34
CA ASN A 60 -15.87 2.34 -6.57
C ASN A 60 -14.63 1.78 -7.27
N ALA A 61 -13.48 1.91 -6.62
CA ALA A 61 -12.23 1.36 -7.10
C ALA A 61 -11.71 0.29 -6.13
N TYR A 62 -11.17 -0.80 -6.67
CA TYR A 62 -10.57 -1.87 -5.88
C TYR A 62 -9.31 -2.40 -6.54
N ILE A 63 -8.45 -2.95 -5.68
CA ILE A 63 -7.17 -3.52 -6.04
C ILE A 63 -7.32 -5.02 -6.26
N LEU A 64 -6.74 -5.49 -7.36
CA LEU A 64 -6.61 -6.90 -7.67
C LEU A 64 -5.13 -7.30 -7.69
N PRO A 65 -4.77 -8.50 -7.23
CA PRO A 65 -5.67 -9.49 -6.63
C PRO A 65 -6.17 -9.04 -5.24
N ALA A 66 -7.32 -9.54 -4.80
CA ALA A 66 -7.95 -9.12 -3.54
C ALA A 66 -7.10 -9.41 -2.28
N ASN A 67 -6.10 -10.28 -2.40
CA ASN A 67 -5.12 -10.61 -1.36
C ASN A 67 -3.84 -9.75 -1.44
N ALA A 68 -3.83 -8.67 -2.24
CA ALA A 68 -2.74 -7.70 -2.25
C ALA A 68 -2.46 -7.18 -0.83
N SER A 69 -1.17 -7.12 -0.48
CA SER A 69 -0.70 -6.67 0.83
C SER A 69 -0.84 -5.15 1.00
N ASP A 70 -0.69 -4.39 -0.08
CA ASP A 70 -1.00 -2.97 -0.12
C ASP A 70 -2.34 -2.74 -0.83
N LYS A 71 -3.33 -2.26 -0.07
CA LYS A 71 -4.68 -1.94 -0.54
C LYS A 71 -4.94 -0.43 -0.60
N LYS A 72 -3.91 0.41 -0.47
CA LYS A 72 -4.07 1.85 -0.50
C LYS A 72 -4.32 2.33 -1.93
N LEU A 73 -5.39 3.10 -2.08
CA LEU A 73 -5.71 3.82 -3.29
C LEU A 73 -5.48 5.31 -3.06
N TYR A 74 -5.00 5.96 -4.11
CA TYR A 74 -4.76 7.38 -4.19
C TYR A 74 -5.58 7.93 -5.36
N PHE A 75 -6.19 9.08 -5.16
CA PHE A 75 -7.04 9.74 -6.14
C PHE A 75 -6.48 11.13 -6.41
N ALA A 76 -6.54 11.56 -7.67
CA ALA A 76 -6.13 12.90 -8.08
C ALA A 76 -7.00 13.38 -9.24
N SER A 77 -7.36 14.67 -9.23
CA SER A 77 -7.93 15.37 -10.36
C SER A 77 -6.87 16.23 -11.04
N ASP A 78 -6.88 16.30 -12.37
CA ASP A 78 -6.05 17.26 -13.11
C ASP A 78 -6.65 18.69 -13.10
N ASN A 79 -7.91 18.84 -12.71
CA ASN A 79 -8.64 20.10 -12.71
C ASN A 79 -9.58 20.20 -11.50
N GLU A 80 -8.98 20.27 -10.31
CA GLU A 80 -9.66 20.48 -9.02
C GLU A 80 -10.67 21.65 -9.02
N PRO A 81 -10.42 22.80 -9.71
CA PRO A 81 -11.42 23.88 -9.80
C PRO A 81 -12.71 23.50 -10.53
N ALA A 82 -12.66 22.53 -11.45
CA ALA A 82 -13.84 22.02 -12.16
C ALA A 82 -14.47 20.84 -11.41
N ALA A 83 -13.66 19.86 -11.02
CA ALA A 83 -14.10 18.73 -10.21
C ALA A 83 -12.99 18.21 -9.29
N SER A 84 -13.34 17.90 -8.05
CA SER A 84 -12.43 17.33 -7.04
C SER A 84 -12.84 15.92 -6.67
N ILE A 85 -11.91 15.09 -6.22
CA ILE A 85 -12.17 13.75 -5.70
C ILE A 85 -11.62 13.59 -4.29
N ASP A 86 -12.40 13.00 -3.39
CA ASP A 86 -11.95 12.70 -2.03
C ASP A 86 -11.25 11.34 -1.90
N LYS A 87 -10.74 11.05 -0.70
CA LYS A 87 -10.08 9.78 -0.38
C LYS A 87 -10.99 8.55 -0.46
N ASP A 88 -12.31 8.75 -0.45
CA ASP A 88 -13.33 7.69 -0.46
C ASP A 88 -13.90 7.48 -1.89
N GLY A 89 -13.33 8.15 -2.89
CA GLY A 89 -13.74 8.05 -4.29
C GLY A 89 -14.96 8.90 -4.66
N LEU A 90 -15.32 9.91 -3.87
CA LEU A 90 -16.43 10.81 -4.18
C LEU A 90 -15.95 12.00 -5.01
N ILE A 91 -16.38 12.05 -6.26
CA ILE A 91 -16.16 13.17 -7.17
C ILE A 91 -17.22 14.24 -6.91
N THR A 92 -16.82 15.50 -6.80
CA THR A 92 -17.70 16.66 -6.65
C THR A 92 -17.48 17.62 -7.80
N ALA A 93 -18.55 17.99 -8.52
CA ALA A 93 -18.48 18.96 -9.61
C ALA A 93 -18.70 20.38 -9.10
N HIS A 94 -17.69 21.24 -9.23
CA HIS A 94 -17.73 22.63 -8.73
C HIS A 94 -18.13 23.63 -9.81
N LYS A 95 -17.62 23.44 -11.03
CA LYS A 95 -17.79 24.36 -12.16
C LYS A 95 -17.90 23.58 -13.47
N PRO A 96 -18.56 24.15 -14.50
CA PRO A 96 -18.53 23.57 -15.83
C PRO A 96 -17.08 23.50 -16.35
N GLY A 97 -16.69 22.33 -16.84
CA GLY A 97 -15.35 22.04 -17.32
C GLY A 97 -15.15 20.53 -17.45
N ARG A 98 -13.98 20.14 -17.96
CA ARG A 98 -13.55 18.74 -17.98
C ARG A 98 -12.44 18.54 -16.95
N ALA A 99 -12.48 17.40 -16.28
CA ALA A 99 -11.49 16.98 -15.30
C ALA A 99 -11.22 15.48 -15.48
N ASN A 100 -9.97 15.10 -15.60
CA ASN A 100 -9.54 13.72 -15.64
C ASN A 100 -9.19 13.25 -14.23
N ILE A 101 -9.85 12.16 -13.81
CA ILE A 101 -9.60 11.55 -12.51
C ILE A 101 -8.62 10.38 -12.69
N THR A 102 -7.53 10.42 -11.93
CA THR A 102 -6.53 9.35 -11.88
C THR A 102 -6.61 8.63 -10.54
N VAL A 103 -6.71 7.31 -10.60
CA VAL A 103 -6.60 6.40 -9.46
C VAL A 103 -5.24 5.72 -9.51
N SER A 104 -4.53 5.65 -8.40
CA SER A 104 -3.24 4.98 -8.31
C SER A 104 -3.02 4.19 -7.02
N THR A 105 -2.11 3.23 -7.04
CA THR A 105 -1.67 2.46 -5.86
C THR A 105 -0.28 2.91 -5.38
N GLY A 106 0.11 2.49 -4.17
CA GLY A 106 1.43 2.79 -3.60
C GLY A 106 2.61 2.30 -4.46
N ASN A 107 2.41 1.24 -5.24
CA ASN A 107 3.41 0.71 -6.18
C ASN A 107 3.35 1.35 -7.58
N ASN A 108 2.69 2.50 -7.75
CA ASN A 108 2.61 3.27 -9.00
C ASN A 108 1.77 2.65 -10.14
N ILE A 109 0.90 1.66 -9.86
CA ILE A 109 -0.12 1.29 -10.86
C ILE A 109 -1.12 2.42 -10.94
N LYS A 110 -1.50 2.83 -12.16
CA LYS A 110 -2.42 3.94 -12.40
C LYS A 110 -3.55 3.49 -13.32
N LYS A 111 -4.76 3.95 -13.05
CA LYS A 111 -5.92 3.84 -13.93
C LYS A 111 -6.59 5.20 -14.04
N ARG A 112 -6.88 5.64 -15.26
CA ARG A 112 -7.55 6.92 -15.53
C ARG A 112 -9.02 6.66 -15.85
N SER A 113 -9.90 7.49 -15.31
CA SER A 113 -11.29 7.62 -15.78
C SER A 113 -11.37 8.87 -16.63
N TYR A 114 -11.86 8.76 -17.87
CA TYR A 114 -12.06 9.90 -18.76
C TYR A 114 -13.24 10.74 -18.26
N GLY A 115 -13.13 12.07 -18.27
CA GLY A 115 -14.17 13.01 -17.84
C GLY A 115 -14.52 14.03 -18.92
#